data_AF-A0AA38XFZ3-F1
#
_entry.id   AF-A0AA38XFZ3-F1
#
_cell.length_a   1.000
_cell.length_b   1.000
_cell.length_c   1.000
_cell.angle_alpha   90.00
_cell.angle_beta   90.00
_cell.angle_gamma   90.00
#
_symmetry.space_group_name_H-M   'P 1'
#
loop_
_entity.id
_entity.type
_entity.pdbx_description
1 polymer ?
#
loop_
_entity_poly.entity_id
_entity_poly.type
_entity_poly.pdbx_seq_one_letter_code
_entity_poly.pdbx_strand_id
1 'polypeptide(L)'
;MGHRLRRFVRNLQAFQPGDAVLQLQLAPLQAFELQLIFAVGGHARDLFIQRPVFGTQGDEAFDDFSGVNGVMSAVISLPDPPQRVSRDPRVAGRGADKLGKHLRRQVGQAIADFGMIEAGDKVMVCLSGGKDSYTLLDLLLQLQKKAPVPFELVAVNLDQKQPGFPEHVLPEYLAGLGVPYQIIEQDTYSVVSRVIPEGRTMCSLCSRLRRGALYHHAKVHGFSKIALGHHCDDVVATFFLNLFHHAKLAAMPPKLLSDDGQHVVIRPLAYVREHDIAQYAQARRFPIIPCTLCGSQENLQRRQVGQMLKQWDQDHPGRIEQIARAMADVRPAQLADAALFDFMALGRRGDAAHADAWLADAVPETPAV
;
A
#
# COMPACT_ATOMS: atom_id res chain seq x y z
N MET A 1 31.16 -21.24 -28.74
CA MET A 1 29.95 -20.53 -28.26
C MET A 1 30.22 -19.31 -27.37
N GLY A 2 31.22 -19.33 -26.46
CA GLY A 2 31.35 -18.31 -25.40
C GLY A 2 31.93 -16.93 -25.75
N HIS A 3 32.62 -16.75 -26.89
CA HIS A 3 33.33 -15.50 -27.18
C HIS A 3 32.54 -14.49 -28.05
N ARG A 4 31.53 -14.96 -28.81
CA ARG A 4 30.66 -14.09 -29.64
C ARG A 4 29.45 -13.53 -28.87
N LEU A 5 28.92 -14.25 -27.88
CA LEU A 5 27.88 -13.75 -26.98
C LEU A 5 28.36 -12.58 -26.10
N ARG A 6 29.63 -12.59 -25.68
CA ARG A 6 30.21 -11.49 -24.87
C ARG A 6 30.38 -10.19 -25.65
N ARG A 7 30.51 -10.25 -26.98
CA ARG A 7 30.57 -9.05 -27.85
C ARG A 7 29.16 -8.49 -28.11
N PHE A 8 28.14 -9.35 -28.14
CA PHE A 8 26.74 -8.96 -28.29
C PHE A 8 26.22 -8.17 -27.07
N VAL A 9 26.54 -8.64 -25.85
CA VAL A 9 26.13 -7.96 -24.60
C VAL A 9 26.87 -6.63 -24.38
N ARG A 10 28.10 -6.47 -24.89
CA ARG A 10 28.83 -5.19 -24.80
C ARG A 10 28.28 -4.10 -25.74
N ASN A 11 27.71 -4.47 -26.89
CA ASN A 11 27.19 -3.50 -27.86
C ASN A 11 25.75 -3.04 -27.58
N LEU A 12 25.03 -3.70 -26.66
CA LEU A 12 23.70 -3.27 -26.20
C LEU A 12 23.76 -2.15 -25.15
N GLN A 13 24.94 -1.84 -24.60
CA GLN A 13 25.10 -0.76 -23.61
C GLN A 13 25.18 0.66 -24.20
N ALA A 14 24.94 0.83 -25.51
CA ALA A 14 25.12 2.09 -26.22
C ALA A 14 23.83 2.74 -26.77
N PHE A 15 22.63 2.28 -26.36
CA PHE A 15 21.38 2.84 -26.90
C PHE A 15 20.44 3.35 -25.80
N GLN A 16 19.96 4.59 -25.98
CA GLN A 16 18.98 5.28 -25.14
C GLN A 16 17.56 4.72 -25.40
N PRO A 17 16.66 4.74 -24.41
CA PRO A 17 15.36 4.08 -24.52
C PRO A 17 14.36 4.95 -25.32
N GLY A 18 13.92 4.43 -26.46
CA GLY A 18 12.89 5.00 -27.32
C GLY A 18 13.00 4.35 -28.69
N ASP A 19 11.92 3.73 -29.16
CA ASP A 19 11.74 3.15 -30.50
C ASP A 19 12.38 1.79 -30.77
N ALA A 20 11.69 0.74 -30.31
CA ALA A 20 11.70 -0.56 -30.97
C ALA A 20 10.27 -1.08 -31.10
N VAL A 21 9.68 -0.96 -32.29
CA VAL A 21 8.39 -1.57 -32.63
C VAL A 21 8.67 -2.91 -33.31
N LEU A 22 8.24 -4.01 -32.70
CA LEU A 22 8.32 -5.35 -33.28
C LEU A 22 7.04 -5.60 -34.11
N GLN A 23 7.15 -5.62 -35.43
CA GLN A 23 6.03 -6.02 -36.31
C GLN A 23 6.14 -7.51 -36.66
N LEU A 24 5.13 -8.28 -36.28
CA LEU A 24 4.94 -9.68 -36.68
C LEU A 24 3.91 -9.73 -37.81
N GLN A 25 4.34 -10.12 -39.02
CA GLN A 25 3.43 -10.47 -40.12
C GLN A 25 3.37 -11.99 -40.25
N LEU A 26 2.17 -12.56 -40.19
CA LEU A 26 1.90 -13.96 -40.48
C LEU A 26 1.17 -14.05 -41.83
N ALA A 27 1.76 -14.77 -42.79
CA ALA A 27 1.13 -15.13 -44.05
C ALA A 27 0.54 -16.55 -43.97
N PRO A 28 -0.55 -16.87 -44.71
CA PRO A 28 -1.24 -18.14 -44.54
C PRO A 28 -0.58 -19.27 -45.32
N LEU A 29 -0.46 -20.41 -44.62
CA LEU A 29 -0.26 -21.78 -45.11
C LEU A 29 1.14 -22.17 -45.62
N GLN A 30 1.69 -23.14 -44.87
CA GLN A 30 2.81 -24.06 -45.13
C GLN A 30 4.24 -23.50 -44.97
N ALA A 31 4.93 -24.07 -43.96
CA ALA A 31 6.32 -23.86 -43.51
C ALA A 31 6.58 -22.59 -42.66
N PHE A 32 6.78 -22.79 -41.36
CA PHE A 32 7.24 -21.76 -40.43
C PHE A 32 8.73 -21.45 -40.64
N GLU A 33 9.04 -20.30 -41.24
CA GLU A 33 10.32 -19.60 -41.07
C GLU A 33 10.10 -18.38 -40.17
N LEU A 34 10.98 -18.20 -39.17
CA LEU A 34 10.97 -17.02 -38.30
C LEU A 34 11.98 -16.01 -38.88
N GLN A 35 11.50 -14.98 -39.58
CA GLN A 35 12.34 -13.86 -40.01
C GLN A 35 12.24 -12.71 -38.99
N LEU A 36 13.37 -12.36 -38.38
CA LEU A 36 13.53 -11.18 -37.54
C LEU A 36 14.07 -10.03 -38.42
N ILE A 37 13.20 -9.08 -38.77
CA ILE A 37 13.59 -7.87 -39.50
C ILE A 37 13.72 -6.72 -38.50
N PHE A 38 14.92 -6.16 -38.37
CA PHE A 38 15.15 -4.89 -37.66
C PHE A 38 15.15 -3.75 -38.68
N ALA A 39 14.21 -2.81 -38.56
CA ALA A 39 14.23 -1.58 -39.32
C ALA A 39 14.82 -0.45 -38.46
N VAL A 40 16.05 -0.02 -38.77
CA VAL A 40 16.62 1.23 -38.25
C VAL A 40 17.19 1.98 -39.45
N GLY A 41 16.65 3.17 -39.75
CA GLY A 41 17.21 4.13 -40.70
C GLY A 41 17.72 3.55 -42.04
N GLY A 42 16.82 3.21 -42.96
CA GLY A 42 17.11 3.20 -44.40
C GLY A 42 17.97 2.07 -44.99
N HIS A 43 18.52 1.12 -44.22
CA HIS A 43 19.23 -0.03 -44.80
C HIS A 43 18.90 -1.34 -44.08
N ALA A 44 18.26 -2.27 -44.80
CA ALA A 44 17.97 -3.63 -44.33
C ALA A 44 19.21 -4.54 -44.48
N ARG A 45 19.47 -5.40 -43.49
CA ARG A 45 20.39 -6.53 -43.60
C ARG A 45 19.76 -7.76 -42.95
N ASP A 46 19.72 -8.86 -43.70
CA ASP A 46 19.14 -10.13 -43.25
C ASP A 46 20.07 -10.87 -42.29
N LEU A 47 19.52 -11.41 -41.20
CA LEU A 47 20.22 -12.30 -40.29
C LEU A 47 19.43 -13.60 -40.12
N PHE A 48 19.94 -14.69 -40.70
CA PHE A 48 19.35 -16.03 -40.58
C PHE A 48 19.70 -16.67 -39.22
N ILE A 49 18.69 -17.21 -38.52
CA ILE A 49 18.86 -18.03 -37.31
C ILE A 49 18.22 -19.41 -37.57
N GLN A 50 18.96 -20.50 -37.32
CA GLN A 50 18.49 -21.88 -37.51
C GLN A 50 17.47 -22.34 -36.44
N ARG A 51 16.57 -23.25 -36.85
CA ARG A 51 15.38 -23.81 -36.17
C ARG A 51 15.53 -24.20 -34.68
N PRO A 52 14.55 -23.88 -33.81
CA PRO A 52 14.35 -24.58 -32.54
C PRO A 52 13.33 -25.73 -32.65
N VAL A 53 13.54 -26.82 -31.89
CA VAL A 53 12.62 -27.95 -31.74
C VAL A 53 11.75 -27.73 -30.50
N PHE A 54 10.42 -27.78 -30.63
CA PHE A 54 9.47 -27.70 -29.50
C PHE A 54 8.87 -29.09 -29.19
N GLY A 55 8.89 -29.47 -27.91
CA GLY A 55 8.24 -30.66 -27.37
C GLY A 55 6.81 -30.37 -26.92
N THR A 56 5.91 -31.32 -27.17
CA THR A 56 4.47 -31.28 -26.89
C THR A 56 4.14 -31.68 -25.45
N GLN A 57 3.29 -30.94 -24.74
CA GLN A 57 2.27 -31.49 -23.82
C GLN A 57 1.36 -30.39 -23.26
N GLY A 58 0.04 -30.61 -23.38
CA GLY A 58 -0.93 -30.32 -22.31
C GLY A 58 -1.84 -29.11 -22.51
N ASP A 59 -3.08 -29.40 -22.92
CA ASP A 59 -4.26 -28.56 -23.04
C ASP A 59 -4.58 -27.67 -21.81
N GLU A 60 -5.05 -26.44 -22.07
CA GLU A 60 -6.41 -25.96 -21.75
C GLU A 60 -6.49 -24.42 -21.84
N ALA A 61 -7.67 -23.92 -22.22
CA ALA A 61 -8.11 -22.51 -22.34
C ALA A 61 -7.87 -21.81 -23.69
N PHE A 62 -8.64 -22.22 -24.69
CA PHE A 62 -9.14 -21.30 -25.72
C PHE A 62 -10.66 -21.29 -25.62
N ASP A 63 -11.25 -20.21 -25.11
CA ASP A 63 -12.55 -19.77 -25.60
C ASP A 63 -12.78 -18.27 -25.38
N ASP A 64 -13.41 -17.69 -26.40
CA ASP A 64 -14.07 -16.39 -26.50
C ASP A 64 -13.28 -15.19 -27.07
N PHE A 65 -13.33 -15.06 -28.40
CA PHE A 65 -13.21 -13.77 -29.11
C PHE A 65 -14.12 -13.76 -30.34
N SER A 66 -15.19 -12.95 -30.28
CA SER A 66 -15.93 -12.46 -31.44
C SER A 66 -15.43 -11.06 -31.81
N GLY A 67 -14.95 -10.86 -33.04
CA GLY A 67 -14.50 -9.54 -33.50
C GLY A 67 -13.61 -9.59 -34.75
N VAL A 68 -14.01 -8.84 -35.77
CA VAL A 68 -13.51 -8.81 -37.15
C VAL A 68 -12.11 -8.15 -37.26
N ASN A 69 -11.27 -8.66 -38.18
CA ASN A 69 -9.96 -8.15 -38.63
C ASN A 69 -8.73 -8.30 -37.69
N GLY A 70 -8.35 -9.55 -37.41
CA GLY A 70 -7.06 -10.11 -37.82
C GLY A 70 -5.71 -9.38 -37.61
N VAL A 71 -5.51 -8.59 -36.55
CA VAL A 71 -4.17 -8.15 -36.12
C VAL A 71 -3.97 -8.46 -34.64
N MET A 72 -3.16 -9.47 -34.33
CA MET A 72 -2.74 -9.76 -32.95
C MET A 72 -1.48 -8.96 -32.61
N SER A 73 -1.61 -7.97 -31.72
CA SER A 73 -0.48 -7.31 -31.10
C SER A 73 -0.24 -7.93 -29.72
N ALA A 74 0.91 -8.57 -29.53
CA ALA A 74 1.34 -9.06 -28.23
C ALA A 74 2.32 -8.05 -27.63
N VAL A 75 1.92 -7.38 -26.54
CA VAL A 75 2.80 -6.52 -25.75
C VAL A 75 3.56 -7.41 -24.77
N ILE A 76 4.81 -7.74 -25.08
CA ILE A 76 5.70 -8.44 -24.15
C ILE A 76 6.34 -7.38 -23.25
N SER A 77 5.93 -7.33 -21.98
CA SER A 77 6.59 -6.50 -20.97
C SER A 77 7.97 -7.08 -20.67
N LEU A 78 9.02 -6.31 -20.93
CA LEU A 78 10.37 -6.67 -20.51
C LEU A 78 10.46 -6.55 -18.98
N PRO A 79 11.10 -7.51 -18.29
CA PRO A 79 11.31 -7.42 -16.85
C PRO A 79 12.19 -6.22 -16.51
N ASP A 80 11.83 -5.52 -15.43
CA ASP A 80 12.59 -4.38 -14.91
C ASP A 80 14.06 -4.77 -14.70
N PRO A 81 15.00 -3.85 -14.99
CA PRO A 81 16.41 -4.09 -14.72
C PRO A 81 16.62 -4.36 -13.23
N PRO A 82 17.43 -5.36 -12.84
CA PRO A 82 17.63 -5.70 -11.44
C PRO A 82 18.20 -4.51 -10.68
N GLN A 83 17.51 -4.07 -9.64
CA GLN A 83 17.99 -3.02 -8.74
C GLN A 83 19.35 -3.42 -8.15
N ARG A 84 20.33 -2.50 -8.21
CA ARG A 84 21.67 -2.73 -7.65
C ARG A 84 21.62 -2.77 -6.13
N VAL A 85 21.43 -3.96 -5.57
CA VAL A 85 21.57 -4.18 -4.12
C VAL A 85 23.05 -4.07 -3.74
N SER A 86 23.38 -3.07 -2.91
CA SER A 86 24.72 -2.92 -2.33
C SER A 86 25.06 -4.16 -1.50
N ARG A 87 26.12 -4.88 -1.89
CA ARG A 87 26.58 -6.14 -1.26
C ARG A 87 27.36 -5.95 0.05
N ASP A 88 27.60 -4.72 0.53
CA ASP A 88 28.28 -4.48 1.83
C ASP A 88 27.26 -4.49 2.99
N PRO A 89 27.35 -5.44 3.94
CA PRO A 89 26.45 -5.52 5.10
C PRO A 89 26.43 -4.24 5.96
N ARG A 90 27.53 -3.47 5.99
CA ARG A 90 27.64 -2.21 6.74
C ARG A 90 26.91 -1.06 6.06
N VAL A 91 26.75 -1.13 4.74
CA VAL A 91 25.94 -0.16 3.97
C VAL A 91 24.46 -0.52 4.11
N ALA A 92 24.12 -1.81 4.07
CA ALA A 92 22.77 -2.31 4.32
C ALA A 92 22.28 -1.96 5.75
N GLY A 93 23.11 -2.17 6.77
CA GLY A 93 22.81 -1.79 8.15
C GLY A 93 22.61 -0.28 8.34
N ARG A 94 23.46 0.55 7.70
CA ARG A 94 23.28 2.01 7.71
C ARG A 94 22.02 2.48 6.99
N GLY A 95 21.60 1.78 5.93
CA GLY A 95 20.34 2.03 5.24
C GLY A 95 19.13 1.76 6.13
N ALA A 96 19.12 0.61 6.81
CA ALA A 96 18.07 0.24 7.75
C ALA A 96 17.93 1.23 8.93
N ASP A 97 19.06 1.70 9.49
CA ASP A 97 19.06 2.69 10.56
C ASP A 97 18.53 4.05 10.09
N LYS A 98 18.87 4.47 8.87
CA LYS A 98 18.34 5.69 8.26
C LYS A 98 16.83 5.59 8.03
N LEU A 99 16.36 4.46 7.48
CA LEU A 99 14.95 4.18 7.28
C LEU A 99 14.17 4.19 8.60
N GLY A 100 14.67 3.48 9.63
CA GLY A 100 14.04 3.47 10.95
C GLY A 100 13.96 4.87 11.59
N LYS A 101 14.99 5.71 11.41
CA LYS A 101 14.95 7.12 11.84
C LYS A 101 13.90 7.92 11.07
N HIS A 102 13.78 7.70 9.75
CA HIS A 102 12.79 8.37 8.91
C HIS A 102 11.36 8.00 9.32
N LEU A 103 11.08 6.70 9.45
CA LEU A 103 9.78 6.19 9.89
C LEU A 103 9.39 6.72 11.27
N ARG A 104 10.32 6.69 12.23
CA ARG A 104 10.07 7.21 13.58
C ARG A 104 9.72 8.70 13.57
N ARG A 105 10.33 9.49 12.67
CA ARG A 105 9.99 10.91 12.50
C ARG A 105 8.58 11.08 11.96
N GLN A 106 8.20 10.32 10.93
CA GLN A 106 6.83 10.36 10.38
C GLN A 106 5.78 9.95 11.40
N VAL A 107 6.03 8.88 12.16
CA VAL A 107 5.12 8.43 13.23
C VAL A 107 5.02 9.47 14.34
N GLY A 108 6.14 10.03 14.79
CA GLY A 108 6.15 11.12 15.77
C GLY A 108 5.38 12.36 15.30
N GLN A 109 5.56 12.73 14.03
CA GLN A 109 4.82 13.83 13.40
C GLN A 109 3.32 13.56 13.37
N ALA A 110 2.89 12.37 12.93
CA ALA A 110 1.48 11.98 12.93
C ALA A 110 0.87 12.00 14.33
N ILE A 111 1.61 11.51 15.34
CA ILE A 111 1.14 11.55 16.74
C ILE A 111 0.94 12.99 17.20
N ALA A 112 1.86 13.90 16.85
CA ALA A 112 1.78 15.31 17.22
C ALA A 112 0.63 16.04 16.49
N ASP A 113 0.55 15.92 15.17
CA ASP A 113 -0.42 16.65 14.33
C ASP A 113 -1.86 16.30 14.68
N PHE A 114 -2.11 15.05 15.08
CA PHE A 114 -3.46 14.56 15.41
C PHE A 114 -3.69 14.37 16.92
N GLY A 115 -2.72 14.74 17.77
CA GLY A 115 -2.80 14.55 19.23
C GLY A 115 -3.17 13.12 19.62
N MET A 116 -2.46 12.12 19.09
CA MET A 116 -2.88 10.71 19.22
C MET A 116 -2.61 10.11 20.61
N ILE A 117 -1.55 10.55 21.29
CA ILE A 117 -1.08 10.00 22.57
C ILE A 117 -0.79 11.15 23.53
N GLU A 118 -1.36 11.05 24.73
CA GLU A 118 -1.29 12.05 25.81
C GLU A 118 -0.73 11.42 27.10
N ALA A 119 -0.39 12.27 28.07
CA ALA A 119 0.17 11.82 29.36
C ALA A 119 -0.85 10.97 30.11
N GLY A 120 -0.43 9.79 30.56
CA GLY A 120 -1.28 8.84 31.26
C GLY A 120 -2.11 7.93 30.35
N ASP A 121 -1.98 8.05 29.02
CA ASP A 121 -2.67 7.14 28.11
C ASP A 121 -2.18 5.69 28.30
N LYS A 122 -3.15 4.78 28.35
CA LYS A 122 -2.94 3.34 28.19
C LYS A 122 -3.33 2.94 26.77
N VAL A 123 -2.33 2.61 25.95
CA VAL A 123 -2.48 2.36 24.51
C VAL A 123 -2.45 0.86 24.22
N MET A 124 -3.55 0.37 23.65
CA MET A 124 -3.66 -0.99 23.13
C MET A 124 -3.12 -1.05 21.70
N VAL A 125 -1.98 -1.72 21.47
CA VAL A 125 -1.41 -1.88 20.13
C VAL A 125 -1.90 -3.19 19.52
N CYS A 126 -2.78 -3.11 18.52
CA CYS A 126 -3.36 -4.30 17.91
C CYS A 126 -2.40 -4.99 16.94
N LEU A 127 -1.98 -6.20 17.26
CA LEU A 127 -1.10 -7.03 16.44
C LEU A 127 -1.86 -8.07 15.63
N SER A 128 -1.73 -8.01 14.31
CA SER A 128 -2.25 -9.03 13.40
C SER A 128 -1.23 -10.11 13.03
N GLY A 129 0.05 -9.91 13.37
CA GLY A 129 1.15 -10.73 12.86
C GLY A 129 1.66 -10.31 11.47
N GLY A 130 1.09 -9.24 10.90
CA GLY A 130 1.55 -8.66 9.64
C GLY A 130 2.66 -7.62 9.83
N LYS A 131 3.36 -7.31 8.73
CA LYS A 131 4.49 -6.35 8.66
C LYS A 131 4.15 -4.98 9.27
N ASP A 132 2.94 -4.49 9.04
CA ASP A 132 2.52 -3.15 9.45
C ASP A 132 2.31 -3.10 10.97
N SER A 133 1.70 -4.16 11.54
CA SER A 133 1.46 -4.23 12.97
C SER A 133 2.75 -4.39 13.79
N TYR A 134 3.72 -5.16 13.31
CA TYR A 134 5.05 -5.24 13.94
C TYR A 134 5.80 -3.92 13.86
N THR A 135 5.76 -3.26 12.69
CA THR A 135 6.40 -1.96 12.49
C THR A 135 5.80 -0.90 13.41
N LEU A 136 4.47 -0.87 13.54
CA LEU A 136 3.79 0.02 14.48
C LEU A 136 4.29 -0.19 15.92
N LEU A 137 4.28 -1.42 16.41
CA LEU A 137 4.71 -1.72 17.78
C LEU A 137 6.17 -1.30 18.01
N ASP A 138 7.07 -1.69 17.11
CA ASP A 138 8.49 -1.40 17.26
C ASP A 138 8.77 0.11 17.25
N LEU A 139 8.11 0.88 16.38
CA LEU A 139 8.26 2.34 16.33
C LEU A 139 7.68 3.01 17.58
N LEU A 140 6.53 2.56 18.09
CA LEU A 140 5.95 3.08 19.33
C LEU A 140 6.83 2.79 20.55
N LEU A 141 7.41 1.60 20.66
CA LEU A 141 8.37 1.26 21.72
C LEU A 141 9.62 2.14 21.67
N GLN A 142 10.13 2.41 20.46
CA GLN A 142 11.26 3.33 20.29
C GLN A 142 10.93 4.77 20.67
N LEU A 143 9.71 5.21 20.37
CA LEU A 143 9.21 6.54 20.74
C LEU A 143 9.00 6.65 22.24
N GLN A 144 8.37 5.66 22.88
CA GLN A 144 8.13 5.63 24.32
C GLN A 144 9.43 5.84 25.13
N LYS A 145 10.54 5.24 24.70
CA LYS A 145 11.87 5.40 25.34
C LYS A 145 12.43 6.84 25.30
N LYS A 146 11.90 7.69 24.42
CA LYS A 146 12.38 9.06 24.17
C LYS A 146 11.29 10.11 24.35
N ALA A 147 10.06 9.68 24.59
CA ALA A 147 8.92 10.57 24.63
C ALA A 147 9.00 11.44 25.89
N PRO A 148 8.69 12.74 25.79
CA PRO A 148 8.56 13.59 26.97
C PRO A 148 7.30 13.27 27.79
N VAL A 149 6.41 12.44 27.24
CA VAL A 149 5.09 12.13 27.78
C VAL A 149 5.08 10.68 28.28
N PRO A 150 4.69 10.41 29.54
CA PRO A 150 4.55 9.05 30.03
C PRO A 150 3.25 8.42 29.51
N PHE A 151 3.34 7.25 28.89
CA PHE A 151 2.19 6.45 28.46
C PHE A 151 2.54 4.95 28.51
N GLU A 152 1.53 4.10 28.63
CA GLU A 152 1.67 2.65 28.66
C GLU A 152 1.37 2.04 27.29
N LEU A 153 2.13 1.01 26.92
CA LEU A 153 1.91 0.21 25.71
C LEU A 153 1.62 -1.23 26.12
N VAL A 154 0.51 -1.78 25.64
CA VAL A 154 0.21 -3.22 25.74
C VAL A 154 -0.08 -3.75 24.34
N ALA A 155 0.66 -4.77 23.93
CA ALA A 155 0.41 -5.46 22.66
C ALA A 155 -0.79 -6.40 22.81
N VAL A 156 -1.75 -6.33 21.90
CA VAL A 156 -2.95 -7.18 21.94
C VAL A 156 -3.15 -7.88 20.61
N ASN A 157 -3.23 -9.20 20.65
CA ASN A 157 -3.58 -10.02 19.50
C ASN A 157 -4.98 -10.61 19.68
N LEU A 158 -5.73 -10.69 18.59
CA LEU A 158 -6.98 -11.46 18.54
C LEU A 158 -6.71 -12.75 17.75
N ASP A 159 -6.60 -13.86 18.46
CA ASP A 159 -6.62 -15.19 17.87
C ASP A 159 -8.07 -15.54 17.51
N GLN A 160 -8.30 -15.60 16.20
CA GLN A 160 -9.62 -15.84 15.62
C GLN A 160 -9.94 -17.34 15.45
N LYS A 161 -9.05 -18.22 15.95
CA LYS A 161 -9.07 -19.67 15.76
C LYS A 161 -9.12 -20.08 14.28
N GLN A 162 -8.37 -19.34 13.46
CA GLN A 162 -8.23 -19.63 12.04
C GLN A 162 -7.41 -20.92 11.86
N PRO A 163 -7.81 -21.83 10.97
CA PRO A 163 -7.04 -23.04 10.67
C PRO A 163 -5.62 -22.70 10.24
N GLY A 164 -4.62 -23.29 10.90
CA GLY A 164 -3.20 -23.10 10.57
C GLY A 164 -2.58 -21.79 11.07
N PHE A 165 -3.26 -21.01 11.91
CA PHE A 165 -2.65 -19.86 12.57
C PHE A 165 -1.58 -20.32 13.59
N PRO A 166 -0.33 -19.82 13.51
CA PRO A 166 0.74 -20.27 14.39
C PRO A 166 0.66 -19.54 15.74
N GLU A 167 -0.07 -20.12 16.70
CA GLU A 167 -0.35 -19.53 18.03
C GLU A 167 0.90 -19.16 18.85
N HIS A 168 2.06 -19.79 18.59
CA HIS A 168 3.30 -19.58 19.35
C HIS A 168 4.11 -18.35 18.90
N VAL A 169 4.00 -17.94 17.63
CA VAL A 169 4.91 -16.95 17.02
C VAL A 169 4.83 -15.58 17.69
N LEU A 170 3.61 -15.08 17.94
CA LEU A 170 3.41 -13.77 18.57
C LEU A 170 3.78 -13.77 20.06
N PRO A 171 3.34 -14.73 20.89
CA PRO A 171 3.76 -14.82 22.28
C PRO A 171 5.28 -14.91 22.45
N GLU A 172 5.97 -15.76 21.70
CA GLU A 172 7.43 -15.90 21.77
C GLU A 172 8.15 -14.61 21.39
N TYR A 173 7.71 -13.96 20.31
CA TYR A 173 8.26 -12.68 19.88
C TYR A 173 8.07 -11.59 20.95
N LEU A 174 6.86 -11.47 21.51
CA LEU A 174 6.53 -10.43 22.50
C LEU A 174 7.23 -10.67 23.84
N ALA A 175 7.32 -11.92 24.28
CA ALA A 175 8.09 -12.31 25.45
C ALA A 175 9.59 -12.00 25.26
N GLY A 176 10.15 -12.31 24.08
CA GLY A 176 11.54 -11.96 23.74
C GLY A 176 11.83 -10.46 23.72
N LEU A 177 10.82 -9.62 23.46
CA LEU A 177 10.93 -8.17 23.56
C LEU A 177 10.74 -7.62 24.98
N GLY A 178 10.18 -8.40 25.91
CA GLY A 178 9.85 -7.96 27.26
C GLY A 178 8.71 -6.94 27.31
N VAL A 179 7.78 -6.98 26.35
CA VAL A 179 6.65 -6.03 26.26
C VAL A 179 5.41 -6.67 26.87
N PRO A 180 4.61 -5.94 27.68
CA PRO A 180 3.32 -6.45 28.15
C PRO A 180 2.42 -6.83 26.97
N TYR A 181 1.85 -8.02 26.99
CA TYR A 181 0.96 -8.48 25.94
C TYR A 181 -0.23 -9.29 26.45
N GLN A 182 -1.30 -9.31 25.66
CA GLN A 182 -2.52 -10.08 25.90
C GLN A 182 -2.97 -10.76 24.60
N ILE A 183 -3.31 -12.05 24.68
CA ILE A 183 -3.87 -12.81 23.56
C ILE A 183 -5.35 -13.02 23.86
N ILE A 184 -6.22 -12.52 22.99
CA ILE A 184 -7.67 -12.71 23.08
C ILE A 184 -8.02 -13.87 22.17
N GLU A 185 -8.66 -14.90 22.71
CA GLU A 185 -9.15 -16.02 21.92
C GLU A 185 -10.64 -15.85 21.65
N GLN A 186 -11.02 -15.80 20.37
CA GLN A 186 -12.43 -15.77 19.97
C GLN A 186 -12.62 -16.43 18.62
N ASP A 187 -13.36 -17.53 18.59
CA ASP A 187 -13.68 -18.22 17.33
C ASP A 187 -14.68 -17.39 16.51
N THR A 188 -14.13 -16.47 15.72
CA THR A 188 -14.88 -15.71 14.72
C THR A 188 -14.90 -16.44 13.38
N TYR A 189 -13.93 -17.32 13.11
CA TYR A 189 -13.84 -18.06 11.87
C TYR A 189 -15.07 -18.95 11.65
N SER A 190 -15.44 -19.78 12.63
CA SER A 190 -16.60 -20.68 12.49
C SER A 190 -17.91 -19.90 12.36
N VAL A 191 -18.04 -18.78 13.07
CA VAL A 191 -19.22 -17.90 13.00
C VAL A 191 -19.38 -17.33 11.60
N VAL A 192 -18.31 -16.78 11.02
CA VAL A 192 -18.36 -16.19 9.68
C VAL A 192 -18.65 -17.27 8.63
N SER A 193 -17.97 -18.42 8.71
CA SER A 193 -18.17 -19.59 7.82
C SER A 193 -19.58 -20.18 7.88
N ARG A 194 -20.23 -20.12 9.04
CA ARG A 194 -21.63 -20.57 9.18
C ARG A 194 -22.64 -19.58 8.62
N VAL A 195 -22.37 -18.28 8.73
CA VAL A 195 -23.33 -17.21 8.38
C VAL A 195 -23.25 -16.83 6.91
N ILE A 196 -22.06 -16.87 6.31
CA ILE A 196 -21.84 -16.42 4.94
C ILE A 196 -21.69 -17.65 4.03
N PRO A 197 -22.54 -17.79 3.00
CA PRO A 197 -22.42 -18.86 2.03
C PRO A 197 -21.06 -18.85 1.30
N GLU A 198 -20.60 -20.02 0.88
CA GLU A 198 -19.38 -20.15 0.08
C GLU A 198 -19.45 -19.28 -1.18
N GLY A 199 -18.32 -18.66 -1.54
CA GLY A 199 -18.20 -17.75 -2.69
C GLY A 199 -18.66 -16.31 -2.43
N ARG A 200 -19.17 -15.97 -1.23
CA ARG A 200 -19.50 -14.59 -0.84
C ARG A 200 -18.41 -13.97 0.02
N THR A 201 -18.33 -12.64 0.00
CA THR A 201 -17.30 -11.87 0.74
C THR A 201 -17.40 -12.06 2.26
N MET A 202 -16.41 -12.72 2.85
CA MET A 202 -16.32 -12.96 4.29
C MET A 202 -15.89 -11.71 5.10
N CYS A 203 -15.15 -10.81 4.46
CA CYS A 203 -14.41 -9.73 5.11
C CYS A 203 -15.30 -8.73 5.88
N SER A 204 -16.53 -8.47 5.41
CA SER A 204 -17.43 -7.50 6.07
C SER A 204 -17.85 -7.94 7.47
N LEU A 205 -18.24 -9.21 7.64
CA LEU A 205 -18.63 -9.74 8.95
C LEU A 205 -17.41 -9.97 9.83
N CYS A 206 -16.34 -10.54 9.27
CA CYS A 206 -15.08 -10.76 9.99
C CYS A 206 -14.52 -9.46 10.59
N SER A 207 -14.44 -8.38 9.79
CA SER A 207 -13.96 -7.07 10.26
C SER A 207 -14.82 -6.49 11.39
N ARG A 208 -16.15 -6.65 11.31
CA ARG A 208 -17.08 -6.20 12.37
C ARG A 208 -16.88 -6.97 13.66
N LEU A 209 -16.81 -8.30 13.59
CA LEU A 209 -16.59 -9.16 14.77
C LEU A 209 -15.24 -8.86 15.44
N ARG A 210 -14.17 -8.76 14.64
CA ARG A 210 -12.83 -8.42 15.14
C ARG A 210 -12.81 -7.05 15.84
N ARG A 211 -13.46 -6.05 15.27
CA ARG A 211 -13.55 -4.72 15.89
C ARG A 211 -14.33 -4.76 17.20
N GLY A 212 -15.47 -5.46 17.22
CA GLY A 212 -16.27 -5.63 18.42
C GLY A 212 -15.49 -6.29 19.56
N ALA A 213 -14.77 -7.37 19.26
CA ALA A 213 -13.90 -8.07 20.21
C ALA A 213 -12.83 -7.16 20.81
N LEU A 214 -12.10 -6.45 19.94
CA LEU A 214 -11.03 -5.55 20.36
C LEU A 214 -11.57 -4.37 21.19
N TYR A 215 -12.70 -3.77 20.81
CA TYR A 215 -13.27 -2.64 21.55
C TYR A 215 -13.81 -3.08 22.90
N HIS A 216 -14.51 -4.21 22.95
CA HIS A 216 -14.98 -4.78 24.20
C HIS A 216 -13.81 -5.04 25.16
N HIS A 217 -12.74 -5.64 24.66
CA HIS A 217 -11.54 -5.88 25.46
C HIS A 217 -10.85 -4.58 25.90
N ALA A 218 -10.79 -3.58 25.02
CA ALA A 218 -10.27 -2.25 25.33
C ALA A 218 -11.00 -1.64 26.53
N LYS A 219 -12.34 -1.73 26.51
CA LYS A 219 -13.21 -1.24 27.58
C LYS A 219 -12.96 -1.93 28.91
N VAL A 220 -12.99 -3.27 28.91
CA VAL A 220 -12.86 -4.07 30.14
C VAL A 220 -11.53 -3.82 30.84
N HIS A 221 -10.46 -3.58 30.09
CA HIS A 221 -9.10 -3.41 30.63
C HIS A 221 -8.64 -1.94 30.75
N GLY A 222 -9.56 -0.99 30.56
CA GLY A 222 -9.31 0.44 30.75
C GLY A 222 -8.34 1.04 29.74
N PHE A 223 -8.34 0.57 28.49
CA PHE A 223 -7.53 1.16 27.43
C PHE A 223 -8.15 2.45 26.91
N SER A 224 -7.38 3.53 27.00
CA SER A 224 -7.76 4.86 26.52
C SER A 224 -7.65 5.01 24.99
N LYS A 225 -6.67 4.33 24.37
CA LYS A 225 -6.36 4.42 22.94
C LYS A 225 -6.22 3.03 22.32
N ILE A 226 -6.67 2.88 21.07
CA ILE A 226 -6.52 1.67 20.27
C ILE A 226 -5.67 1.98 19.04
N ALA A 227 -4.43 1.51 18.99
CA ALA A 227 -3.51 1.74 17.88
C ALA A 227 -3.59 0.63 16.83
N LEU A 228 -3.84 1.02 15.58
CA LEU A 228 -3.95 0.11 14.43
C LEU A 228 -2.86 0.40 13.39
N GLY A 229 -2.34 -0.66 12.76
CA GLY A 229 -1.25 -0.59 11.78
C GLY A 229 -1.62 -0.07 10.38
N HIS A 230 -2.66 0.75 10.25
CA HIS A 230 -3.05 1.32 8.95
C HIS A 230 -2.09 2.43 8.55
N HIS A 231 -1.59 2.36 7.31
CA HIS A 231 -0.56 3.25 6.78
C HIS A 231 -1.11 4.24 5.74
N CYS A 232 -0.27 5.12 5.18
CA CYS A 232 -0.67 6.16 4.23
C CYS A 232 -1.43 5.58 3.02
N ASP A 233 -0.90 4.52 2.42
CA ASP A 233 -1.52 3.87 1.26
C ASP A 233 -2.92 3.30 1.59
N ASP A 234 -3.15 2.79 2.81
CA ASP A 234 -4.50 2.37 3.27
C ASP A 234 -5.47 3.55 3.36
N VAL A 235 -5.00 4.70 3.84
CA VAL A 235 -5.81 5.93 3.97
C VAL A 235 -6.24 6.41 2.59
N VAL A 236 -5.29 6.47 1.64
CA VAL A 236 -5.55 6.88 0.25
C VAL A 236 -6.43 5.86 -0.48
N ALA A 237 -6.18 4.56 -0.32
CA ALA A 237 -7.03 3.53 -0.90
C ALA A 237 -8.47 3.61 -0.38
N THR A 238 -8.65 3.87 0.92
CA THR A 238 -9.97 4.06 1.52
C THR A 238 -10.68 5.29 0.96
N PHE A 239 -9.94 6.39 0.73
CA PHE A 239 -10.48 7.58 0.07
C PHE A 239 -11.04 7.25 -1.33
N PHE A 240 -10.28 6.56 -2.17
CA PHE A 240 -10.76 6.20 -3.51
C PHE A 240 -11.91 5.21 -3.50
N LEU A 241 -11.91 4.24 -2.57
CA LEU A 241 -13.06 3.34 -2.40
C LEU A 241 -14.35 4.13 -2.08
N ASN A 242 -14.26 5.10 -1.17
CA ASN A 242 -15.40 5.96 -0.83
C ASN A 242 -15.80 6.89 -1.97
N LEU A 243 -14.83 7.45 -2.68
CA LEU A 243 -15.06 8.34 -3.82
C LEU A 243 -15.78 7.58 -4.96
N PHE A 244 -15.25 6.43 -5.36
CA PHE A 244 -15.75 5.68 -6.52
C PHE A 244 -17.01 4.86 -6.25
N HIS A 245 -17.19 4.33 -5.04
CA HIS A 245 -18.28 3.38 -4.76
C HIS A 245 -19.32 3.91 -3.78
N HIS A 246 -19.05 5.01 -3.08
CA HIS A 246 -19.95 5.56 -2.06
C HIS A 246 -20.27 7.04 -2.26
N ALA A 247 -19.75 7.68 -3.31
CA ALA A 247 -19.92 9.10 -3.61
C ALA A 247 -19.62 10.01 -2.42
N LYS A 248 -18.53 9.69 -1.68
CA LYS A 248 -18.13 10.40 -0.46
C LYS A 248 -16.67 10.84 -0.51
N LEU A 249 -16.42 12.10 -0.19
CA LEU A 249 -15.09 12.62 0.12
C LEU A 249 -14.73 12.27 1.57
N ALA A 250 -14.45 10.99 1.81
CA ALA A 250 -14.09 10.48 3.12
C ALA A 250 -12.93 9.50 3.02
N ALA A 251 -11.92 9.67 3.86
CA ALA A 251 -10.80 8.75 3.97
C ALA A 251 -10.88 7.95 5.29
N MET A 252 -9.78 7.29 5.65
CA MET A 252 -9.62 6.72 6.98
C MET A 252 -8.98 7.76 7.92
N PRO A 253 -9.70 8.31 8.91
CA PRO A 253 -9.16 9.37 9.75
C PRO A 253 -7.98 8.87 10.61
N PRO A 254 -6.91 9.66 10.79
CA PRO A 254 -5.76 9.28 11.61
C PRO A 254 -6.10 9.06 13.10
N LYS A 255 -7.06 9.84 13.63
CA LYS A 255 -7.64 9.70 14.97
C LYS A 255 -9.17 9.68 14.83
N LEU A 256 -9.82 8.71 15.48
CA LEU A 256 -11.27 8.52 15.40
C LEU A 256 -11.84 8.21 16.78
N LEU A 257 -12.87 8.93 17.19
CA LEU A 257 -13.70 8.57 18.33
C LEU A 257 -14.71 7.50 17.88
N SER A 258 -14.84 6.41 18.64
CA SER A 258 -15.85 5.38 18.39
C SER A 258 -17.26 5.97 18.53
N ASP A 259 -18.23 5.36 17.85
CA ASP A 259 -19.61 5.85 17.81
C ASP A 259 -20.28 5.89 19.21
N ASP A 260 -19.84 5.02 20.12
CA ASP A 260 -20.29 4.98 21.52
C ASP A 260 -19.54 5.97 22.43
N GLY A 261 -18.57 6.73 21.89
CA GLY A 261 -17.76 7.71 22.60
C GLY A 261 -16.73 7.13 23.57
N GLN A 262 -16.57 5.80 23.63
CA GLN A 262 -15.79 5.14 24.68
C GLN A 262 -14.32 4.88 24.31
N HIS A 263 -14.00 4.85 23.03
CA HIS A 263 -12.68 4.49 22.54
C HIS A 263 -12.17 5.47 21.51
N VAL A 264 -10.88 5.80 21.60
CA VAL A 264 -10.19 6.55 20.56
C VAL A 264 -9.28 5.61 19.78
N VAL A 265 -9.55 5.45 18.49
CA VAL A 265 -8.71 4.72 17.56
C VAL A 265 -7.67 5.66 16.96
N ILE A 266 -6.42 5.23 16.98
CA ILE A 266 -5.29 5.98 16.41
C ILE A 266 -4.57 5.16 15.36
N ARG A 267 -4.02 5.84 14.35
CA ARG A 267 -3.28 5.25 13.23
C ARG A 267 -1.92 5.95 13.07
N PRO A 268 -0.94 5.65 13.94
CA PRO A 268 0.33 6.38 13.94
C PRO A 268 1.14 6.23 12.65
N LEU A 269 0.85 5.23 11.82
CA LEU A 269 1.48 5.04 10.51
C LEU A 269 0.83 5.86 9.38
N ALA A 270 -0.09 6.79 9.68
CA ALA A 270 -0.85 7.54 8.67
C ALA A 270 0.02 8.30 7.63
N TYR A 271 1.26 8.66 7.97
CA TYR A 271 2.21 9.31 7.07
C TYR A 271 3.26 8.38 6.45
N VAL A 272 3.25 7.11 6.84
CA VAL A 272 4.24 6.12 6.42
C VAL A 272 3.76 5.39 5.16
N ARG A 273 4.62 5.24 4.16
CA ARG A 273 4.32 4.48 2.94
C ARG A 273 4.49 2.97 3.15
N GLU A 274 3.68 2.17 2.47
CA GLU A 274 3.75 0.70 2.58
C GLU A 274 5.12 0.13 2.17
N HIS A 275 5.73 0.71 1.13
CA HIS A 275 7.03 0.23 0.64
C HIS A 275 8.14 0.37 1.69
N ASP A 276 8.13 1.46 2.46
CA ASP A 276 9.07 1.69 3.55
C ASP A 276 8.83 0.70 4.71
N ILE A 277 7.56 0.40 5.01
CA ILE A 277 7.20 -0.61 6.02
C ILE A 277 7.73 -1.98 5.61
N ALA A 278 7.57 -2.37 4.34
CA ALA A 278 8.05 -3.64 3.83
C ALA A 278 9.58 -3.76 3.93
N GLN A 279 10.31 -2.73 3.50
CA GLN A 279 11.77 -2.67 3.63
C GLN A 279 12.23 -2.70 5.09
N TYR A 280 11.55 -1.96 5.96
CA TYR A 280 11.84 -1.91 7.38
C TYR A 280 11.59 -3.27 8.06
N ALA A 281 10.46 -3.91 7.79
CA ALA A 281 10.12 -5.20 8.33
C ALA A 281 11.12 -6.29 7.91
N GLN A 282 11.58 -6.26 6.66
CA GLN A 282 12.63 -7.14 6.17
C GLN A 282 13.96 -6.89 6.89
N ALA A 283 14.36 -5.62 7.05
CA ALA A 283 15.60 -5.26 7.74
C ALA A 283 15.58 -5.67 9.23
N ARG A 284 14.42 -5.53 9.89
CA ARG A 284 14.21 -5.94 11.29
C ARG A 284 13.97 -7.43 11.45
N ARG A 285 13.75 -8.17 10.36
CA ARG A 285 13.49 -9.63 10.33
C ARG A 285 12.31 -10.00 11.23
N PHE A 286 11.20 -9.26 11.12
CA PHE A 286 10.00 -9.59 11.88
C PHE A 286 9.46 -10.99 11.50
N PRO A 287 8.96 -11.77 12.47
CA PRO A 287 8.35 -13.07 12.20
C PRO A 287 6.93 -12.88 11.64
N ILE A 288 6.85 -12.53 10.36
CA ILE A 288 5.59 -12.24 9.67
C ILE A 288 4.78 -13.53 9.56
N ILE A 289 3.53 -13.48 10.05
CA ILE A 289 2.56 -14.56 9.93
C ILE A 289 1.80 -14.36 8.61
N PRO A 290 1.87 -15.30 7.65
CA PRO A 290 1.11 -15.20 6.41
C PRO A 290 -0.38 -15.34 6.71
N CYS A 291 -1.18 -14.37 6.27
CA CYS A 291 -2.64 -14.46 6.38
C CYS A 291 -3.21 -15.10 5.13
N THR A 292 -3.63 -16.37 5.22
CA THR A 292 -4.26 -17.12 4.13
C THR A 292 -5.73 -16.74 3.91
N LEU A 293 -6.38 -16.19 4.93
CA LEU A 293 -7.82 -15.96 4.96
C LEU A 293 -8.25 -14.60 4.38
N CYS A 294 -7.47 -13.54 4.61
CA CYS A 294 -7.82 -12.20 4.14
C CYS A 294 -7.36 -11.91 2.70
N GLY A 295 -6.45 -12.74 2.15
CA GLY A 295 -5.92 -12.61 0.79
C GLY A 295 -6.70 -13.35 -0.29
N SER A 296 -7.59 -14.28 0.05
CA SER A 296 -8.32 -15.08 -0.95
C SER A 296 -9.53 -14.35 -1.55
N GLN A 297 -10.06 -13.35 -0.86
CA GLN A 297 -11.21 -12.54 -1.28
C GLN A 297 -11.00 -11.07 -0.96
N GLU A 298 -9.88 -10.49 -1.39
CA GLU A 298 -9.85 -9.03 -1.50
C GLU A 298 -11.00 -8.64 -2.43
N ASN A 299 -11.97 -7.86 -1.91
CA ASN A 299 -13.04 -7.30 -2.73
C ASN A 299 -12.41 -6.78 -4.02
N LEU A 300 -12.95 -7.18 -5.17
CA LEU A 300 -12.42 -6.81 -6.49
C LEU A 300 -12.09 -5.31 -6.56
N GLN A 301 -12.90 -4.48 -5.91
CA GLN A 301 -12.71 -3.03 -5.74
C GLN A 301 -11.40 -2.64 -5.03
N ARG A 302 -11.05 -3.26 -3.89
CA ARG A 302 -9.80 -2.92 -3.16
C ARG A 302 -8.57 -3.34 -3.97
N ARG A 303 -8.64 -4.48 -4.66
CA ARG A 303 -7.59 -4.91 -5.62
C ARG A 303 -7.42 -3.90 -6.74
N GLN A 304 -8.52 -3.51 -7.38
CA GLN A 304 -8.52 -2.55 -8.48
C GLN A 304 -7.93 -1.20 -8.04
N VAL A 305 -8.37 -0.65 -6.91
CA VAL A 305 -7.83 0.61 -6.37
C VAL A 305 -6.35 0.44 -6.00
N GLY A 306 -5.95 -0.68 -5.40
CA GLY A 306 -4.55 -0.96 -5.09
C GLY A 306 -3.64 -1.01 -6.34
N GLN A 307 -4.11 -1.65 -7.41
CA GLN A 307 -3.42 -1.68 -8.70
C GLN A 307 -3.31 -0.28 -9.32
N MET A 308 -4.40 0.48 -9.30
CA MET A 308 -4.42 1.87 -9.79
C MET A 308 -3.40 2.75 -9.04
N LEU A 309 -3.39 2.68 -7.70
CA LEU A 309 -2.46 3.45 -6.88
C LEU A 309 -1.01 3.05 -7.15
N LYS A 310 -0.74 1.75 -7.28
CA LYS A 310 0.59 1.26 -7.63
C LYS A 310 1.05 1.76 -9.00
N GLN A 311 0.17 1.73 -10.00
CA GLN A 311 0.46 2.23 -11.34
C GLN A 311 0.76 3.74 -11.31
N TRP A 312 -0.06 4.53 -10.62
CA TRP A 312 0.17 5.97 -10.53
C TRP A 312 1.46 6.35 -9.80
N ASP A 313 1.85 5.60 -8.78
CA ASP A 313 3.10 5.84 -8.06
C ASP A 313 4.32 5.42 -8.90
N GLN A 314 4.16 4.46 -9.82
CA GLN A 314 5.18 4.10 -10.81
C GLN A 314 5.32 5.19 -11.89
N ASP A 315 4.21 5.66 -12.43
CA ASP A 315 4.19 6.69 -13.48
C ASP A 315 4.64 8.07 -12.93
N HIS A 316 4.27 8.34 -11.68
CA HIS A 316 4.54 9.60 -10.99
C HIS A 316 4.95 9.37 -9.53
N PRO A 317 6.25 9.11 -9.26
CA PRO A 317 6.73 8.92 -7.90
C PRO A 317 6.34 10.09 -6.98
N GLY A 318 5.75 9.76 -5.83
CA GLY A 318 5.26 10.77 -4.88
C GLY A 318 3.78 11.12 -5.03
N ARG A 319 3.06 10.47 -5.95
CA ARG A 319 1.64 10.76 -6.21
C ARG A 319 0.77 10.47 -4.99
N ILE A 320 1.04 9.38 -4.28
CA ILE A 320 0.24 8.99 -3.11
C ILE A 320 0.40 10.00 -1.98
N GLU A 321 1.61 10.52 -1.75
CA GLU A 321 1.89 11.58 -0.77
C GLU A 321 1.20 12.89 -1.15
N GLN A 322 1.19 13.24 -2.44
CA GLN A 322 0.46 14.43 -2.92
C GLN A 322 -1.04 14.30 -2.64
N ILE A 323 -1.63 13.14 -2.93
CA ILE A 323 -3.05 12.88 -2.63
C ILE A 323 -3.28 12.92 -1.11
N ALA A 324 -2.39 12.30 -0.32
CA ALA A 324 -2.47 12.32 1.14
C ALA A 324 -2.41 13.74 1.71
N ARG A 325 -1.54 14.61 1.19
CA ARG A 325 -1.48 16.03 1.55
C ARG A 325 -2.75 16.77 1.14
N ALA A 326 -3.26 16.52 -0.07
CA ALA A 326 -4.50 17.17 -0.56
C ALA A 326 -5.71 16.83 0.32
N MET A 327 -5.78 15.62 0.89
CA MET A 327 -6.84 15.25 1.83
C MET A 327 -6.83 16.06 3.13
N ALA A 328 -5.72 16.72 3.47
CA ALA A 328 -5.60 17.61 4.63
C ALA A 328 -5.81 19.10 4.28
N ASP A 329 -5.89 19.46 3.00
CA ASP A 329 -6.10 20.84 2.53
C ASP A 329 -7.46 20.95 1.83
N VAL A 330 -8.52 21.02 2.64
CA VAL A 330 -9.91 21.07 2.17
C VAL A 330 -10.37 22.52 2.06
N ARG A 331 -10.98 22.88 0.92
CA ARG A 331 -11.46 24.23 0.63
C ARG A 331 -12.97 24.20 0.46
N PRO A 332 -13.77 24.46 1.53
CA PRO A 332 -15.22 24.24 1.52
C PRO A 332 -15.95 24.94 0.37
N ALA A 333 -15.56 26.18 0.06
CA ALA A 333 -16.14 26.97 -1.04
C ALA A 333 -15.99 26.32 -2.43
N GLN A 334 -15.08 25.34 -2.59
CA GLN A 334 -14.81 24.67 -3.86
C GLN A 334 -15.37 23.24 -3.94
N LEU A 335 -15.94 22.71 -2.86
CA LEU A 335 -16.45 21.33 -2.81
C LEU A 335 -17.97 21.23 -2.92
N ALA A 336 -18.65 22.33 -3.30
CA ALA A 336 -20.10 22.40 -3.53
C ALA A 336 -20.98 21.91 -2.36
N ASP A 337 -20.44 21.88 -1.14
CA ASP A 337 -21.19 21.48 0.06
C ASP A 337 -21.82 22.71 0.72
N ALA A 338 -23.12 22.90 0.48
CA ALA A 338 -23.88 24.03 1.00
C ALA A 338 -24.09 24.01 2.53
N ALA A 339 -23.83 22.87 3.19
CA ALA A 339 -23.85 22.79 4.64
C ALA A 339 -22.52 23.25 5.26
N LEU A 340 -21.40 23.03 4.57
CA LEU A 340 -20.08 23.49 5.00
C LEU A 340 -19.75 24.92 4.54
N PHE A 341 -20.39 25.42 3.48
CA PHE A 341 -20.17 26.76 2.96
C PHE A 341 -21.48 27.45 2.53
N ASP A 342 -21.75 28.66 3.04
CA ASP A 342 -22.96 29.43 2.68
C ASP A 342 -22.81 30.10 1.29
N PHE A 343 -23.13 29.36 0.24
CA PHE A 343 -23.15 29.89 -1.13
C PHE A 343 -24.19 31.00 -1.34
N MET A 344 -25.28 31.02 -0.56
CA MET A 344 -26.33 32.04 -0.70
C MET A 344 -25.89 33.40 -0.14
N ALA A 345 -24.83 33.44 0.67
CA ALA A 345 -24.21 34.68 1.14
C ALA A 345 -23.39 35.40 0.07
N LEU A 346 -22.90 34.67 -0.94
CA LEU A 346 -22.07 35.24 -1.99
C LEU A 346 -22.80 36.34 -2.77
N GLY A 347 -22.14 37.48 -2.96
CA GLY A 347 -22.68 38.61 -3.73
C GLY A 347 -23.64 39.53 -2.98
N ARG A 348 -23.96 39.26 -1.69
CA ARG A 348 -24.65 40.25 -0.85
C ARG A 348 -23.68 41.40 -0.55
N ARG A 349 -24.09 42.66 -0.80
CA ARG A 349 -23.26 43.86 -0.55
C ARG A 349 -22.84 43.90 0.92
N GLY A 350 -21.56 43.62 1.20
CA GLY A 350 -20.98 43.66 2.55
C GLY A 350 -19.88 42.64 2.78
N ASP A 351 -19.95 41.46 2.16
CA ASP A 351 -18.97 40.38 2.37
C ASP A 351 -18.09 40.19 1.13
N ALA A 352 -16.96 40.90 1.11
CA ALA A 352 -15.88 40.63 0.17
C ALA A 352 -15.06 39.43 0.67
N ALA A 353 -15.60 38.21 0.53
CA ALA A 353 -14.72 37.06 0.37
C ALA A 353 -14.12 37.18 -1.03
N HIS A 354 -12.96 37.85 -1.13
CA HIS A 354 -12.25 38.09 -2.39
C HIS A 354 -12.12 36.80 -3.20
N ALA A 355 -12.75 36.77 -4.37
CA ALA A 355 -12.59 35.71 -5.36
C ALA A 355 -11.13 35.55 -5.84
N ASP A 356 -10.27 36.54 -5.55
CA ASP A 356 -8.89 36.60 -6.03
C ASP A 356 -7.87 35.89 -5.14
N ALA A 357 -8.27 35.36 -3.98
CA ALA A 357 -7.34 34.67 -3.08
C ALA A 357 -6.71 33.40 -3.71
N TRP A 358 -7.35 32.84 -4.74
CA TRP A 358 -6.84 31.70 -5.51
C TRP A 358 -5.96 32.07 -6.71
N LEU A 359 -5.95 33.34 -7.14
CA LEU A 359 -5.02 33.84 -8.15
C LEU A 359 -3.69 34.28 -7.52
N ALA A 360 -3.68 34.51 -6.21
CA ALA A 360 -2.49 34.85 -5.43
C ALA A 360 -1.72 33.59 -4.97
N ASP A 361 -1.41 32.69 -5.90
CA ASP A 361 -0.25 31.80 -5.71
C ASP A 361 0.99 32.69 -5.76
N ALA A 362 1.35 33.24 -4.59
CA ALA A 362 2.67 33.81 -4.38
C ALA A 362 3.67 32.67 -4.64
N VAL A 363 4.30 32.72 -5.80
CA VAL A 363 5.57 32.04 -6.08
C VAL A 363 6.45 32.26 -4.85
N PRO A 364 6.90 31.22 -4.14
CA PRO A 364 7.87 31.42 -3.08
C PRO A 364 9.11 32.02 -3.75
N GLU A 365 9.42 33.27 -3.45
CA GLU A 365 10.70 33.85 -3.84
C GLU A 365 11.79 32.93 -3.27
N THR A 366 12.47 32.22 -4.17
CA THR A 366 13.77 31.61 -3.87
C THR A 366 14.64 32.69 -3.25
N PRO A 367 15.20 32.50 -2.04
CA PRO A 367 16.12 33.47 -1.50
C PRO A 367 17.33 33.54 -2.43
N ALA A 368 17.60 34.75 -2.91
CA ALA A 368 18.78 35.04 -3.70
C ALA A 368 20.03 35.02 -2.79
N VAL A 369 20.99 34.18 -3.21
CA VAL A 369 22.42 34.08 -2.82
C VAL A 369 22.73 33.54 -1.43
#